data_AF-A0A3B8RPH4-F1
#
_entry.id   AF-A0A3B8RPH4-F1
#
_cell.length_a   1.000
_cell.length_b   1.000
_cell.length_c   1.000
_cell.angle_alpha   90.00
_cell.angle_beta   90.00
_cell.angle_gamma   90.00
#
_symmetry.space_group_name_H-M   'P 1'
#
loop_
_entity.id
_entity.type
_entity.pdbx_description
1 polymer ?
#
loop_
_entity_poly.entity_id
_entity_poly.type
_entity_poly.pdbx_seq_one_letter_code
_entity_poly.pdbx_strand_id
1 'polypeptide(L)' 'QKCSACSRAIVDASVYDKFVEKLKTAVDQIQIGPAEENYRMGPVVSAGAERSILSYMEVGKTEGRLLNGGMKAEG' A
#
# COMPACT_ATOMS: atom_id res chain seq x y z
N GLN A 1 0.60 -5.25 8.83
CA GLN A 1 0.94 -4.53 10.08
C GLN A 1 2.04 -5.31 10.80
N LYS A 2 3.30 -5.11 10.40
CA LYS A 2 4.47 -5.83 10.94
C LYS A 2 5.58 -4.82 11.23
N CYS A 3 6.36 -5.04 12.29
CA CYS A 3 7.51 -4.19 12.63
C CYS A 3 8.63 -4.23 11.57
N SER A 4 8.78 -5.37 10.89
CA SER A 4 9.77 -5.58 9.82
C SER A 4 9.22 -5.30 8.42
N ALA A 5 8.06 -4.63 8.30
CA ALA A 5 7.48 -4.32 7.02
C ALA A 5 8.42 -3.41 6.20
N CYS A 6 8.62 -3.74 4.93
CA CYS A 6 9.39 -2.92 4.00
C CYS A 6 8.56 -1.69 3.61
N SER A 7 8.56 -0.66 4.46
CA SER A 7 7.83 0.60 4.24
C SER A 7 8.59 1.60 3.35
N ARG A 8 9.88 1.34 3.06
CA ARG A 8 10.73 2.16 2.20
C ARG A 8 11.56 1.27 1.27
N ALA A 9 11.42 1.48 -0.03
CA ALA A 9 12.26 0.86 -1.05
C ALA A 9 13.23 1.91 -1.61
N ILE A 10 14.54 1.65 -1.51
CA ILE A 10 15.60 2.44 -2.15
C ILE A 10 16.12 1.61 -3.30
N VAL A 11 16.01 2.12 -4.52
CA VAL A 11 16.26 1.36 -5.75
C VAL A 11 17.27 2.09 -6.59
N ASP A 12 18.21 1.34 -7.18
CA ASP A 12 19.21 1.89 -8.08
C ASP A 12 18.55 2.55 -9.29
N ALA A 13 19.09 3.70 -9.70
CA ALA A 13 18.53 4.52 -10.78
C ALA A 13 18.43 3.74 -12.11
N SER A 14 19.37 2.82 -12.39
CA SER A 14 19.39 2.05 -13.63
C SER A 14 18.21 1.08 -13.79
N VAL A 15 17.52 0.74 -12.70
CA VAL A 15 16.39 -0.21 -12.70
C VAL A 15 15.10 0.37 -12.12
N TYR A 16 15.09 1.64 -11.73
CA TYR A 16 13.97 2.27 -11.03
C TYR A 16 12.65 2.14 -11.80
N ASP A 17 12.62 2.52 -13.08
CA ASP A 17 11.39 2.53 -13.86
C ASP A 17 10.80 1.11 -14.03
N LYS A 18 11.66 0.14 -14.33
CA LYS A 18 11.28 -1.27 -14.46
C LYS A 18 10.80 -1.85 -13.12
N PHE A 19 11.42 -1.44 -12.02
CA PHE A 19 10.97 -1.84 -10.68
C PHE A 19 9.58 -1.25 -10.37
N VAL A 20 9.39 0.04 -10.63
CA VAL A 20 8.11 0.74 -10.42
C VAL A 20 7.02 0.05 -11.23
N GLU A 21 7.22 -0.18 -12.52
CA GLU A 21 6.24 -0.87 -13.38
C GLU A 21 5.80 -2.22 -12.79
N LYS A 22 6.77 -3.08 -12.43
CA LYS A 22 6.48 -4.39 -11.84
C LYS A 22 5.78 -4.27 -10.49
N LEU A 23 6.17 -3.30 -9.66
CA LEU A 23 5.55 -3.07 -8.36
C LEU A 23 4.08 -2.66 -8.54
N LYS A 24 3.80 -1.71 -9.44
CA LYS A 24 2.43 -1.27 -9.74
C LYS A 24 1.54 -2.44 -10.15
N THR A 25 1.99 -3.22 -11.14
CA THR A 25 1.26 -4.40 -11.63
C THR A 25 1.03 -5.42 -10.51
N ALA A 26 2.02 -5.69 -9.67
CA ALA A 26 1.87 -6.63 -8.56
C ALA A 26 0.88 -6.13 -7.50
N VAL A 27 0.85 -4.83 -7.21
CA VAL A 27 -0.08 -4.21 -6.25
C VAL A 27 -1.52 -4.25 -6.76
N ASP A 28 -1.76 -3.98 -8.05
CA ASP A 28 -3.10 -4.01 -8.63
C ASP A 28 -3.77 -5.40 -8.60
N GLN A 29 -2.98 -6.46 -8.48
CA GLN A 29 -3.49 -7.84 -8.38
C GLN A 29 -3.78 -8.28 -6.93
N ILE A 30 -3.54 -7.42 -5.94
CA ILE A 30 -3.81 -7.76 -4.53
C ILE A 30 -5.32 -7.75 -4.29
N GLN A 31 -5.87 -8.94 -4.03
CA GLN A 31 -7.25 -9.07 -3.57
C GLN A 31 -7.37 -8.67 -2.10
N ILE A 32 -8.21 -7.67 -1.84
CA ILE A 32 -8.52 -7.14 -0.51
C ILE A 32 -9.93 -7.63 -0.12
N GLY A 33 -10.09 -8.12 1.10
CA GLY A 33 -11.38 -8.61 1.59
C GLY A 33 -11.30 -9.19 3.01
N PRO A 34 -12.35 -9.84 3.50
CA PRO A 34 -12.40 -10.42 4.84
C PRO A 34 -11.26 -11.43 5.06
N ALA A 35 -10.64 -11.38 6.23
CA ALA A 35 -9.54 -12.29 6.56
C ALA A 35 -10.05 -13.74 6.74
N GLU A 36 -11.30 -13.90 7.15
CA GLU A 36 -12.01 -15.17 7.32
C GLU A 36 -12.18 -15.93 5.99
N GLU A 37 -12.26 -15.19 4.89
CA GLU A 37 -12.36 -15.74 3.52
C GLU A 37 -10.98 -15.95 2.88
N ASN A 38 -9.89 -15.81 3.65
CA ASN A 38 -8.51 -16.01 3.21
C ASN A 38 -8.10 -15.11 2.02
N TYR A 39 -8.64 -13.87 1.97
CA TYR A 39 -8.15 -12.84 1.06
C TYR A 39 -6.69 -12.51 1.36
N ARG A 40 -5.93 -12.16 0.32
CA ARG A 40 -4.49 -11.87 0.43
C ARG A 40 -4.19 -10.70 1.36
N MET A 41 -5.11 -9.74 1.47
CA MET A 41 -5.02 -8.59 2.35
C MET A 41 -6.33 -8.39 3.11
N GLY A 42 -6.27 -8.51 4.44
CA GLY A 42 -7.39 -8.24 5.35
C GLY A 42 -7.44 -6.79 5.85
N PRO A 43 -8.42 -6.47 6.71
CA PRO A 43 -8.53 -5.15 7.31
C PRO A 43 -7.38 -4.82 8.26
N VAL A 44 -7.24 -3.53 8.58
CA VAL A 44 -6.32 -3.07 9.63
C VAL A 44 -6.91 -3.28 11.03
N VAL A 45 -6.07 -3.27 12.06
CA VAL A 45 -6.44 -3.77 13.40
C VAL A 45 -7.51 -2.94 14.11
N SER A 46 -7.62 -1.65 13.79
CA SER A 46 -8.54 -0.74 14.48
C SER A 46 -8.86 0.50 13.65
N ALA A 47 -9.95 1.20 14.02
CA ALA A 47 -10.30 2.49 13.46
C ALA A 47 -9.21 3.57 13.70
N GLY A 48 -8.43 3.46 14.78
CA GLY A 48 -7.30 4.34 15.04
C GLY A 48 -6.19 4.15 14.00
N ALA A 49 -5.82 2.90 13.72
CA ALA A 49 -4.84 2.57 12.70
C ALA A 49 -5.31 3.00 11.30
N GLU A 50 -6.60 2.78 10.98
CA GLU A 50 -7.20 3.23 9.72
C GLU A 50 -7.06 4.75 9.55
N ARG A 51 -7.48 5.55 10.54
CA ARG A 51 -7.36 7.02 10.47
C ARG A 51 -5.92 7.48 10.27
N SER A 52 -4.97 6.89 11.00
CA SER A 52 -3.56 7.22 10.84
C SER A 52 -3.05 6.90 9.43
N ILE A 53 -3.40 5.75 8.87
CA ILE A 53 -3.01 5.35 7.51
C ILE A 53 -3.61 6.31 6.48
N LEU A 54 -4.92 6.59 6.57
CA LEU A 54 -5.60 7.53 5.67
C LEU A 54 -5.00 8.93 5.75
N SER A 55 -4.64 9.41 6.94
CA SER A 55 -3.96 10.71 7.10
C SER A 55 -2.59 10.73 6.43
N TYR A 56 -1.78 9.68 6.59
CA TYR A 56 -0.46 9.59 5.93
C TYR A 56 -0.57 9.48 4.40
N MET A 57 -1.66 8.90 3.89
CA MET A 57 -1.92 8.86 2.45
C MET A 57 -2.09 10.27 1.87
N GLU A 58 -2.78 11.17 2.58
CA GLU A 58 -2.91 12.57 2.15
C GLU A 58 -1.57 13.30 2.17
N VAL A 59 -0.75 13.10 3.20
CA VAL A 59 0.62 13.63 3.23
C VAL A 59 1.42 13.11 2.02
N GLY A 60 1.37 11.81 1.75
CA GLY A 60 2.07 11.18 0.63
C GLY A 60 1.65 11.70 -0.75
N LYS A 61 0.38 12.11 -0.92
CA LYS A 61 -0.10 12.75 -2.16
C LYS A 61 0.47 14.16 -2.35
N THR A 62 0.86 14.85 -1.27
CA THR A 62 1.48 16.19 -1.33
C THR A 62 3.00 16.14 -1.50
N GLU A 63 3.67 15.13 -0.92
CA GLU A 63 5.14 15.03 -0.93
C GLU A 63 5.68 14.14 -2.07
N GLY A 64 4.80 13.39 -2.75
CA GLY A 64 5.20 12.44 -3.77
C GLY A 64 4.12 12.18 -4.80
N ARG A 65 4.38 11.19 -5.65
CA ARG A 65 3.45 10.74 -6.68
C ARG A 65 2.81 9.43 -6.23
N LEU A 66 1.50 9.46 -6.01
CA LEU A 66 0.71 8.24 -5.81
C LEU A 66 0.74 7.39 -7.08
N LEU A 67 1.11 6.11 -6.95
CA LEU A 67 1.22 5.19 -8.08
C LEU A 67 -0.03 4.32 -8.27
N ASN A 68 -0.56 3.78 -7.17
CA ASN A 68 -1.73 2.88 -7.11
C ASN A 68 -2.42 3.03 -5.74
N GLY A 69 -3.69 2.63 -5.64
CA GLY A 69 -4.47 2.73 -4.41
C GLY A 69 -4.73 4.20 -4.02
N GLY A 70 -4.53 4.54 -2.75
CA GLY A 70 -4.69 5.94 -2.30
C GLY A 70 -6.11 6.32 -1.87
N MET A 71 -6.97 5.32 -1.67
CA MET A 71 -8.32 5.45 -1.12
C MET A 71 -8.58 4.36 -0.08
N LYS A 72 -9.61 4.55 0.75
CA LYS A 72 -10.12 3.49 1.62
C LYS A 72 -10.61 2.33 0.74
N ALA A 73 -10.16 1.12 1.02
CA ALA A 73 -10.66 -0.08 0.34
C ALA A 73 -12.13 -0.29 0.72
N GLU A 74 -12.93 -0.76 -0.24
CA GLU A 74 -14.31 -1.16 0.00
C GLU A 74 -14.32 -2.50 0.74
N GLY A 75 -14.99 -2.54 1.89
CA GLY A 75 -15.02 -3.69 2.80
C GLY A 75 -15.53 -3.33 4.18
#